data_AF-A0AAV5ADY7-F1
#
_entry.id   AF-A0AAV5ADY7-F1
#
_cell.length_a   1.000
_cell.length_b   1.000
_cell.length_c   1.000
_cell.angle_alpha   90.00
_cell.angle_beta   90.00
_cell.angle_gamma   90.00
#
_symmetry.space_group_name_H-M   'P 1'
#
loop_
_entity.id
_entity.type
_entity.pdbx_description
1 polymer ?
#
loop_
_entity_poly.entity_id
_entity_poly.type
_entity_poly.pdbx_seq_one_letter_code
_entity_poly.pdbx_strand_id
1 'polypeptide(L)'
;MKAISVFSAAIVTISLGVYNVMAQNFLPNGTYQFVNRVLDPSGNQVALTSNGPGTTVVLSTFVHNQANQLWAVGSTSQGIEIAAFGTKGTVTAATSGTLPQILRSLTGAGIVWDTTNIDGSITISDTSNRFNWASFPSTPVSGSIVVVQSAVPVTSSAGTSQLWVPVLVSASTDL
;
A
#
# COMPACT_ATOMS: atom_id res chain seq x y z
N MET A 1 -52.80 32.67 47.89
CA MET A 1 -52.19 32.85 46.55
C MET A 1 -51.10 31.79 46.40
N LYS A 2 -51.23 30.87 45.44
CA LYS A 2 -50.31 29.75 45.22
C LYS A 2 -49.36 30.13 44.08
N ALA A 3 -48.06 30.21 44.35
CA ALA A 3 -47.06 30.51 43.32
C ALA A 3 -46.82 29.26 42.45
N ILE A 4 -46.97 29.41 41.13
CA ILE A 4 -46.59 28.40 40.13
C ILE A 4 -45.12 28.67 39.78
N SER A 5 -44.24 27.72 40.07
CA SER A 5 -42.85 27.75 39.62
C SER A 5 -42.77 27.12 38.23
N VAL A 6 -42.23 27.86 37.26
CA VAL A 6 -42.03 27.40 35.89
C VAL A 6 -40.59 26.90 35.78
N PHE A 7 -40.40 25.59 35.56
CA PHE A 7 -39.09 25.01 35.29
C PHE A 7 -38.76 25.15 33.81
N SER A 8 -37.67 25.88 33.49
CA SER A 8 -37.10 25.89 32.15
C SER A 8 -36.23 24.65 31.96
N ALA A 9 -36.57 23.79 31.01
CA ALA A 9 -35.74 22.66 30.62
C ALA A 9 -34.72 23.12 29.57
N ALA A 10 -33.43 23.08 29.91
CA ALA A 10 -32.37 23.25 28.93
C ALA A 10 -32.22 21.97 28.11
N ILE A 11 -32.41 22.06 26.79
CA ILE A 11 -32.14 20.95 25.88
C ILE A 11 -30.65 20.96 25.54
N VAL A 12 -29.90 19.99 26.08
CA VAL A 12 -28.53 19.71 25.67
C VAL A 12 -28.60 18.85 24.41
N THR A 13 -28.18 19.42 23.28
CA THR A 13 -28.03 18.65 22.03
C THR A 13 -26.65 18.00 22.06
N ILE A 14 -26.59 16.69 22.32
CA ILE A 14 -25.36 15.91 22.19
C ILE A 14 -25.21 15.55 20.72
N SER A 15 -24.26 16.20 20.03
CA SER A 15 -23.84 15.74 18.70
C SER A 15 -23.02 14.47 18.88
N LEU A 16 -23.59 13.32 18.50
CA LEU A 16 -22.85 12.08 18.34
C LEU A 16 -21.99 12.22 17.08
N GLY A 17 -20.76 12.72 17.26
CA GLY A 17 -19.74 12.65 16.23
C GLY A 17 -19.50 11.17 15.89
N VAL A 18 -19.86 10.76 14.68
CA VAL A 18 -19.51 9.45 14.15
C VAL A 18 -18.01 9.48 13.89
N TYR A 19 -17.22 9.09 14.88
CA TYR A 19 -15.84 8.70 14.66
C TYR A 19 -15.89 7.39 13.89
N ASN A 20 -15.83 7.48 12.55
CA ASN A 20 -15.45 6.32 11.75
C ASN A 20 -14.02 5.99 12.14
N VAL A 21 -13.87 5.07 13.10
CA VAL A 21 -12.64 4.31 13.25
C VAL A 21 -12.52 3.52 11.97
N MET A 22 -11.81 4.06 10.98
CA MET A 22 -11.40 3.27 9.83
C MET A 22 -10.45 2.23 10.40
N ALA A 23 -10.98 1.06 10.75
CA ALA A 23 -10.15 -0.10 10.98
C ALA A 23 -9.29 -0.25 9.72
N GLN A 24 -7.98 -0.08 9.88
CA GLN A 24 -7.03 -0.33 8.81
C GLN A 24 -7.15 -1.81 8.46
N ASN A 25 -7.86 -2.12 7.39
CA ASN A 25 -7.95 -3.48 6.87
C ASN A 25 -6.65 -3.73 6.12
N PHE A 26 -5.67 -4.27 6.84
CA PHE A 26 -4.47 -4.83 6.24
C PHE A 26 -4.86 -5.95 5.28
N LEU A 27 -4.06 -6.11 4.22
CA LEU A 27 -4.14 -7.30 3.38
C LEU A 27 -3.99 -8.58 4.23
N PRO A 28 -4.89 -9.56 4.07
CA PRO A 28 -4.72 -10.88 4.67
C PRO A 28 -3.40 -11.53 4.27
N ASN A 29 -2.93 -12.48 5.09
CA ASN A 29 -1.74 -13.25 4.74
C ASN A 29 -1.98 -14.07 3.47
N GLY A 30 -1.02 -14.05 2.54
CA GLY A 30 -1.15 -14.77 1.28
C GLY A 30 -0.10 -14.40 0.26
N THR A 31 -0.26 -14.96 -0.94
CA THR A 31 0.55 -14.62 -2.12
C THR A 31 -0.25 -13.71 -3.03
N TYR A 32 0.37 -12.60 -3.43
CA TYR A 32 -0.24 -11.54 -4.22
C TYR A 32 0.61 -11.19 -5.45
N GLN A 33 -0.04 -10.59 -6.44
CA GLN A 33 0.61 -9.76 -7.46
C GLN A 33 0.14 -8.32 -7.26
N PHE A 34 1.06 -7.36 -7.27
CA PHE A 34 0.73 -5.94 -7.12
C PHE A 34 0.81 -5.26 -8.48
N VAL A 35 -0.35 -4.87 -9.01
CA VAL A 35 -0.47 -4.19 -10.29
C VAL A 35 -0.49 -2.68 -10.05
N ASN A 36 0.26 -1.88 -10.80
CA ASN A 36 0.13 -0.43 -10.68
C ASN A 36 -1.26 -0.01 -11.18
N ARG A 37 -1.93 0.87 -10.44
CA ARG A 37 -3.27 1.33 -10.83
C ARG A 37 -3.25 2.12 -12.15
N VAL A 38 -2.13 2.77 -12.47
CA VAL A 38 -1.93 3.47 -13.74
C VAL A 38 -1.53 2.45 -14.81
N LEU A 39 -2.29 2.41 -15.90
CA LEU A 39 -1.97 1.59 -17.07
C LEU A 39 -0.80 2.20 -17.85
N ASP A 40 -0.13 1.38 -18.65
CA ASP A 40 0.82 1.88 -19.63
C ASP A 40 0.10 2.68 -20.75
N PRO A 41 0.83 3.46 -21.58
CA PRO A 41 0.22 4.24 -22.66
C PRO A 41 -0.53 3.42 -23.72
N SER A 42 -0.29 2.11 -23.78
CA SER A 42 -0.98 1.18 -24.66
C SER A 42 -2.21 0.52 -24.00
N GLY A 43 -2.50 0.86 -22.74
CA GLY A 43 -3.63 0.33 -21.98
C GLY A 43 -3.35 -0.98 -21.26
N ASN A 44 -2.09 -1.44 -21.20
CA ASN A 44 -1.75 -2.68 -20.50
C ASN A 44 -1.49 -2.43 -19.01
N GLN A 45 -1.78 -3.46 -18.22
CA GLN A 45 -1.40 -3.51 -16.82
C GLN A 45 0.09 -3.82 -16.66
N VAL A 46 0.70 -3.22 -15.65
CA VAL A 46 2.11 -3.46 -15.27
C VAL A 46 2.20 -3.77 -13.78
N ALA A 47 3.05 -4.73 -13.43
CA ALA A 47 3.11 -5.30 -12.08
C ALA A 47 4.50 -5.23 -11.48
N LEU A 48 4.55 -5.15 -10.15
CA LEU A 48 5.77 -5.26 -9.37
C LEU A 48 6.50 -6.57 -9.72
N THR A 49 7.76 -6.44 -10.11
CA THR A 49 8.59 -7.55 -10.57
C THR A 49 9.93 -7.51 -9.86
N SER A 50 10.33 -8.63 -9.25
CA SER A 50 11.65 -8.80 -8.63
C SER A 50 12.48 -9.78 -9.45
N ASN A 51 13.68 -9.35 -9.86
CA ASN A 51 14.62 -10.23 -10.59
C ASN A 51 15.59 -10.97 -9.64
N GLY A 52 15.25 -11.01 -8.35
CA GLY A 52 16.01 -11.70 -7.31
C GLY A 52 16.56 -10.77 -6.24
N PRO A 53 17.20 -11.32 -5.20
CA PRO A 53 17.75 -10.56 -4.09
C PRO A 53 18.81 -9.55 -4.53
N GLY A 54 18.84 -8.38 -3.89
CA GLY A 54 19.70 -7.23 -4.18
C GLY A 54 19.29 -6.42 -5.42
N THR A 55 18.39 -6.94 -6.26
CA THR A 55 18.01 -6.29 -7.52
C THR A 55 17.00 -5.16 -7.30
N THR A 56 17.04 -4.18 -8.20
CA THR A 56 16.03 -3.13 -8.29
C THR A 56 14.68 -3.76 -8.62
N VAL A 57 13.64 -3.38 -7.86
CA VAL A 57 12.27 -3.75 -8.20
C VAL A 57 11.84 -2.91 -9.40
N VAL A 58 11.34 -3.60 -10.42
CA VAL A 58 10.89 -2.99 -11.68
C VAL A 58 9.41 -3.27 -11.90
N LEU A 59 8.84 -2.61 -12.90
CA LEU A 59 7.55 -2.92 -13.46
C LEU A 59 7.74 -3.70 -14.75
N SER A 60 6.98 -4.76 -14.92
CA SER A 60 6.87 -5.47 -16.20
C SER A 60 5.40 -5.69 -16.54
N THR A 61 5.08 -5.96 -17.80
CA THR A 61 3.71 -6.28 -18.23
C THR A 61 3.14 -7.38 -17.35
N PHE A 62 1.93 -7.18 -16.83
CA PHE A 62 1.29 -8.11 -15.92
C PHE A 62 1.06 -9.46 -16.62
N VAL A 63 1.53 -10.53 -15.99
CA VAL A 63 1.26 -11.91 -16.41
C VAL A 63 0.76 -12.65 -15.18
N HIS A 64 -0.46 -13.18 -15.27
CA HIS A 64 -1.06 -13.84 -14.11
C HIS A 64 -0.24 -15.04 -13.65
N ASN A 65 -0.01 -15.14 -12.34
CA ASN A 65 0.77 -16.19 -11.68
C ASN A 65 2.23 -16.33 -12.17
N GLN A 66 2.79 -15.26 -12.71
CA GLN A 66 4.18 -15.21 -13.13
C GLN A 66 5.11 -15.17 -11.90
N ALA A 67 6.04 -16.13 -11.80
CA ALA A 67 6.82 -16.37 -10.58
C ALA A 67 7.56 -15.13 -10.03
N ASN A 68 8.20 -14.34 -10.91
CA ASN A 68 8.93 -13.13 -10.52
C ASN A 68 8.03 -11.90 -10.27
N GLN A 69 6.71 -12.05 -10.41
CA GLN A 69 5.68 -11.07 -10.06
C GLN A 69 4.88 -11.48 -8.81
N LEU A 70 5.24 -12.60 -8.18
CA LEU A 70 4.59 -13.08 -6.95
C LEU A 70 5.26 -12.47 -5.71
N TRP A 71 4.43 -12.10 -4.74
CA TRP A 71 4.82 -11.45 -3.51
C TRP A 71 4.11 -12.10 -2.33
N ALA A 72 4.88 -12.57 -1.35
CA ALA A 72 4.34 -13.03 -0.08
C ALA A 72 3.99 -11.81 0.79
N VAL A 73 2.78 -11.80 1.32
CA VAL A 73 2.27 -10.82 2.28
C VAL A 73 2.01 -11.55 3.59
N GLY A 74 2.60 -11.05 4.67
CA GLY A 74 2.43 -11.60 6.00
C GLY A 74 2.27 -10.50 7.04
N SER A 75 1.33 -10.68 7.96
CA SER A 75 1.13 -9.78 9.11
C SER A 75 2.17 -10.07 10.19
N THR A 76 2.64 -9.02 10.84
CA THR A 76 3.53 -9.06 12.01
C THR A 76 2.89 -8.29 13.16
N SER A 77 3.52 -8.33 14.34
CA SER A 77 3.08 -7.48 15.47
C SER A 77 3.28 -5.98 15.22
N GLN A 78 3.94 -5.58 14.12
CA GLN A 78 4.35 -4.20 13.83
C GLN A 78 3.77 -3.65 12.51
N GLY A 79 2.99 -4.43 11.76
CA GLY A 79 2.48 -4.06 10.43
C GLY A 79 2.47 -5.26 9.47
N ILE A 80 2.59 -5.02 8.17
CA ILE A 80 2.72 -6.09 7.17
C ILE A 80 4.15 -6.18 6.63
N GLU A 81 4.55 -7.37 6.24
CA GLU A 81 5.76 -7.64 5.48
C GLU A 81 5.38 -8.01 4.05
N ILE A 82 6.07 -7.40 3.08
CA ILE A 82 5.96 -7.73 1.66
C ILE A 82 7.31 -8.24 1.17
N ALA A 83 7.34 -9.48 0.69
CA ALA A 83 8.53 -10.19 0.27
C ALA A 83 8.38 -10.75 -1.14
N ALA A 84 9.45 -10.74 -1.94
CA ALA A 84 9.42 -11.39 -3.25
C ALA A 84 9.32 -12.92 -3.05
N PHE A 85 8.41 -13.57 -3.78
CA PHE A 85 8.14 -15.00 -3.59
C PHE A 85 9.38 -15.85 -3.88
N GLY A 86 9.59 -16.90 -3.10
CA GLY A 86 10.77 -17.78 -3.21
C GLY A 86 12.08 -17.17 -2.68
N THR A 87 12.06 -15.91 -2.22
CA THR A 87 13.18 -15.33 -1.47
C THR A 87 12.81 -15.31 0.02
N LYS A 88 13.71 -15.77 0.90
CA LYS A 88 13.59 -15.53 2.36
C LYS A 88 13.95 -14.06 2.67
N GLY A 89 13.26 -13.11 2.06
CA GLY A 89 13.65 -11.70 2.08
C GLY A 89 12.54 -10.73 1.75
N THR A 90 12.36 -9.73 2.62
CA THR A 90 11.46 -8.60 2.37
C THR A 90 12.05 -7.58 1.41
N VAL A 91 11.18 -6.78 0.84
CA VAL A 91 11.60 -5.66 -0.01
C VAL A 91 11.72 -4.41 0.84
N THR A 92 12.88 -3.78 0.81
CA THR A 92 13.19 -2.60 1.62
C THR A 92 13.73 -1.51 0.71
N ALA A 93 13.38 -0.26 0.99
CA ALA A 93 14.08 0.88 0.39
C ALA A 93 15.58 0.76 0.71
N ALA A 94 16.46 1.17 -0.20
CA ALA A 94 17.85 1.36 0.17
C ALA A 94 17.94 2.47 1.25
N THR A 95 18.02 2.08 2.52
CA THR A 95 17.90 2.97 3.70
C THR A 95 19.12 3.89 3.85
N SER A 96 19.25 4.91 3.00
CA SER A 96 19.97 6.17 3.24
C SER A 96 20.13 6.95 1.93
N GLY A 97 19.64 8.21 1.86
CA GLY A 97 19.90 9.10 0.72
C GLY A 97 18.75 10.07 0.35
N THR A 98 19.03 10.96 -0.60
CA THR A 98 18.08 11.91 -1.21
C THR A 98 16.95 11.15 -1.92
N LEU A 99 15.70 11.60 -1.76
CA LEU A 99 14.54 11.03 -2.44
C LEU A 99 14.47 11.51 -3.90
N PRO A 100 13.91 10.71 -4.82
CA PRO A 100 13.37 9.35 -4.62
C PRO A 100 14.45 8.28 -4.48
N GLN A 101 14.20 7.26 -3.64
CA GLN A 101 15.11 6.13 -3.46
C GLN A 101 14.66 4.92 -4.27
N ILE A 102 15.61 4.20 -4.87
CA ILE A 102 15.32 2.95 -5.60
C ILE A 102 14.91 1.86 -4.62
N LEU A 103 13.77 1.23 -4.87
CA LEU A 103 13.32 0.07 -4.11
C LEU A 103 14.10 -1.17 -4.54
N ARG A 104 14.63 -1.93 -3.58
CA ARG A 104 15.39 -3.17 -3.83
C ARG A 104 14.76 -4.33 -3.09
N SER A 105 14.75 -5.50 -3.72
CA SER A 105 14.44 -6.74 -3.01
C SER A 105 15.65 -7.12 -2.16
N LEU A 106 15.54 -7.16 -0.83
CA LEU A 106 16.64 -7.52 0.05
C LEU A 106 16.34 -8.84 0.78
N THR A 107 17.34 -9.41 1.43
CA THR A 107 17.14 -10.47 2.42
C THR A 107 17.06 -9.84 3.80
N GLY A 108 15.90 -9.91 4.46
CA GLY A 108 15.65 -9.27 5.76
C GLY A 108 14.16 -9.20 6.09
N ALA A 109 13.81 -8.59 7.23
CA ALA A 109 12.45 -8.23 7.63
C ALA A 109 12.27 -6.71 7.42
N GLY A 110 11.25 -6.32 6.69
CA GLY A 110 10.97 -4.96 6.26
C GLY A 110 9.48 -4.74 6.42
N ILE A 111 9.13 -3.90 7.38
CA ILE A 111 7.74 -3.61 7.72
C ILE A 111 7.25 -2.47 6.83
N VAL A 112 6.16 -2.73 6.13
CA VAL A 112 5.40 -1.75 5.37
C VAL A 112 3.98 -1.70 5.92
N TRP A 113 3.24 -0.67 5.52
CA TRP A 113 1.84 -0.51 5.87
C TRP A 113 1.05 -0.36 4.58
N ASP A 114 -0.12 -0.99 4.51
CA ASP A 114 -1.07 -0.76 3.44
C ASP A 114 -2.25 0.05 3.95
N THR A 115 -2.75 0.95 3.10
CA THR A 115 -4.03 1.61 3.33
C THR A 115 -4.93 1.30 2.15
N THR A 116 -6.04 0.62 2.42
CA THR A 116 -7.05 0.31 1.40
C THR A 116 -7.91 1.55 1.15
N ASN A 117 -7.90 2.01 -0.10
CA ASN A 117 -8.78 3.08 -0.59
C ASN A 117 -10.18 2.54 -0.89
N ILE A 118 -11.16 3.44 -1.01
CA ILE A 118 -12.56 3.09 -1.31
C ILE A 118 -12.70 2.23 -2.58
N ASP A 119 -11.81 2.41 -3.55
CA ASP A 119 -11.83 1.69 -4.83
C ASP A 119 -11.09 0.35 -4.82
N GLY A 120 -10.63 -0.11 -3.65
CA GLY A 120 -9.89 -1.36 -3.48
C GLY A 120 -8.41 -1.28 -3.85
N SER A 121 -7.92 -0.11 -4.30
CA SER A 121 -6.47 0.12 -4.42
C SER A 121 -5.83 0.32 -3.05
N ILE A 122 -4.51 0.15 -2.98
CA ILE A 122 -3.73 0.38 -1.77
C ILE A 122 -2.58 1.36 -2.02
N THR A 123 -2.14 2.03 -0.98
CA THR A 123 -0.79 2.62 -0.89
C THR A 123 0.10 1.70 -0.07
N ILE A 124 1.32 1.43 -0.51
CA ILE A 124 2.33 0.72 0.30
C ILE A 124 3.27 1.78 0.88
N SER A 125 3.23 1.97 2.20
CA SER A 125 3.88 3.07 2.91
C SER A 125 4.89 2.60 3.96
N ASP A 126 5.72 3.53 4.42
CA ASP A 126 6.50 3.37 5.64
C ASP A 126 5.62 3.46 6.90
N THR A 127 6.16 3.08 8.05
CA THR A 127 5.43 3.08 9.34
C THR A 127 4.92 4.44 9.79
N SER A 128 5.43 5.53 9.19
CA SER A 128 5.00 6.89 9.49
C SER A 128 4.07 7.50 8.43
N ASN A 129 3.66 6.74 7.41
CA ASN A 129 2.82 7.18 6.29
C ASN A 129 3.34 8.45 5.59
N ARG A 130 4.67 8.66 5.59
CA ARG A 130 5.34 9.80 4.96
C ARG A 130 5.90 9.46 3.60
N PHE A 131 6.16 8.18 3.33
CA PHE A 131 6.76 7.73 2.09
C PHE A 131 6.00 6.54 1.53
N ASN A 132 5.77 6.56 0.21
CA ASN A 132 5.03 5.55 -0.51
C ASN A 132 5.88 4.94 -1.62
N TRP A 133 5.63 3.67 -1.92
CA TRP A 133 6.11 3.02 -3.12
C TRP A 133 5.39 3.61 -4.33
N ALA A 134 6.14 3.98 -5.34
CA ALA A 134 5.62 4.60 -6.55
C ALA A 134 6.30 4.06 -7.80
N SER A 135 5.58 4.05 -8.92
CA SER A 135 6.22 3.90 -10.21
C SER A 135 7.03 5.15 -10.58
N PHE A 136 8.18 4.92 -11.22
CA PHE A 136 8.98 5.96 -11.85
C PHE A 136 9.39 5.55 -13.28
N PRO A 137 9.05 6.34 -14.31
CA PRO A 137 8.20 7.55 -14.26
C PRO A 137 6.75 7.26 -13.81
N SER A 138 5.99 8.32 -13.48
CA SER A 138 4.62 8.20 -12.95
C SER A 138 3.62 7.61 -13.95
N THR A 139 3.91 7.67 -15.26
CA THR A 139 3.24 6.87 -16.29
C THR A 139 4.10 5.62 -16.54
N PRO A 140 3.74 4.48 -15.93
CA PRO A 140 4.62 3.33 -15.95
C PRO A 140 4.59 2.61 -17.30
N VAL A 141 5.69 1.97 -17.63
CA VAL A 141 5.83 1.01 -18.74
C VAL A 141 6.59 -0.21 -18.25
N SER A 142 6.61 -1.29 -19.03
CA SER A 142 7.56 -2.38 -18.77
C SER A 142 9.01 -1.84 -18.80
N GLY A 143 9.77 -2.12 -17.75
CA GLY A 143 11.11 -1.57 -17.51
C GLY A 143 11.14 -0.33 -16.62
N SER A 144 10.00 0.29 -16.28
CA SER A 144 9.95 1.32 -15.23
C SER A 144 10.47 0.77 -13.90
N ILE A 145 11.00 1.64 -13.06
CA ILE A 145 11.50 1.25 -11.74
C ILE A 145 10.48 1.61 -10.66
N VAL A 146 10.61 0.98 -9.50
CA VAL A 146 9.86 1.34 -8.31
C VAL A 146 10.75 2.15 -7.38
N VAL A 147 10.20 3.25 -6.90
CA VAL A 147 10.89 4.14 -5.97
C VAL A 147 10.09 4.34 -4.70
N VAL A 148 10.78 4.72 -3.64
CA VAL A 148 10.18 5.28 -2.43
C VAL A 148 10.31 6.79 -2.50
N GLN A 149 9.19 7.48 -2.38
CA GLN A 149 9.10 8.94 -2.45
C GLN A 149 8.08 9.46 -1.44
N SER A 150 8.07 10.78 -1.21
CA SER A 150 7.11 11.41 -0.32
C SER A 150 5.68 11.03 -0.69
N ALA A 151 4.85 10.75 0.31
CA ALA A 151 3.42 10.55 0.12
C ALA A 151 2.83 11.83 -0.49
N VAL A 152 2.11 11.68 -1.60
CA VAL A 152 1.47 12.79 -2.30
C VAL A 152 -0.04 12.50 -2.38
N PRO A 153 -0.92 13.52 -2.29
CA PRO A 153 -2.35 13.31 -2.51
C PRO A 153 -2.64 12.60 -3.84
N VAL A 154 -3.51 11.58 -3.77
CA VAL A 154 -3.94 10.73 -4.90
C VAL A 154 -4.67 11.48 -6.02
N THR A 155 -4.97 12.77 -5.82
CA THR A 155 -5.55 13.67 -6.83
C THR A 155 -4.53 14.17 -7.86
N SER A 156 -3.24 13.91 -7.64
CA SER A 156 -2.16 14.27 -8.57
C SER A 156 -1.66 13.05 -9.36
N SER A 157 -1.04 13.26 -10.52
CA SER A 157 -0.42 12.18 -11.30
C SER A 157 0.70 11.44 -10.53
N ALA A 158 1.41 12.17 -9.66
CA ALA A 158 2.40 11.60 -8.75
C ALA A 158 1.77 10.81 -7.58
N GLY A 159 0.53 11.15 -7.19
CA GLY A 159 -0.24 10.39 -6.23
C GLY A 159 -0.86 9.13 -6.83
N THR A 160 -1.31 9.18 -8.10
CA THR A 160 -1.87 7.99 -8.76
C THR A 160 -0.81 6.92 -9.02
N SER A 161 0.46 7.30 -9.22
CA SER A 161 1.56 6.34 -9.37
C SER A 161 1.92 5.58 -8.08
N GLN A 162 1.42 6.04 -6.93
CA GLN A 162 1.60 5.42 -5.61
C GLN A 162 0.51 4.38 -5.28
N LEU A 163 -0.45 4.19 -6.20
CA LEU A 163 -1.58 3.29 -6.02
C LEU A 163 -1.32 1.93 -6.67
N TRP A 164 -1.58 0.89 -5.90
CA TRP A 164 -1.40 -0.50 -6.29
C TRP A 164 -2.72 -1.26 -6.16
N VAL A 165 -2.98 -2.19 -7.07
CA VAL A 165 -4.11 -3.10 -7.02
C VAL A 165 -3.58 -4.48 -6.64
N PRO A 166 -3.84 -4.96 -5.40
CA PRO A 166 -3.41 -6.28 -4.98
C PRO A 166 -4.32 -7.35 -5.59
N VAL A 167 -3.72 -8.30 -6.29
CA VAL A 167 -4.39 -9.47 -6.87
C VAL A 167 -4.00 -10.69 -6.05
N LEU A 168 -4.93 -11.23 -5.26
CA LEU A 168 -4.71 -12.44 -4.47
C LEU A 168 -4.54 -13.65 -5.41
N VAL A 169 -3.43 -14.37 -5.26
CA VAL A 169 -3.12 -15.60 -6.00
C VAL A 169 -3.43 -16.83 -5.15
N SER A 170 -3.02 -16.81 -3.88
CA SER A 170 -3.35 -17.87 -2.92
C SER A 170 -3.40 -17.30 -1.50
N ALA A 171 -4.42 -17.69 -0.73
CA ALA A 171 -4.48 -17.35 0.69
C ALA A 171 -3.54 -18.27 1.49
N SER A 172 -2.88 -17.74 2.53
CA SER A 172 -2.19 -18.57 3.53
C SER A 172 -3.13 -18.81 4.70
N THR A 173 -3.35 -20.07 5.08
CA THR A 173 -4.13 -20.43 6.28
C THR A 173 -3.27 -20.64 7.52
N ASP A 174 -1.94 -20.63 7.38
CA ASP A 174 -1.05 -21.09 8.44
C ASP A 174 -0.28 -19.92 9.06
N LEU A 175 -0.40 -19.80 10.39
CA LEU A 175 0.40 -18.98 11.31
C LEU A 175 1.44 -19.87 12.02
#